data_AF-A0A6A5H6S8-F1
#
_entry.id   AF-A0A6A5H6S8-F1
#
_cell.length_a   1.000
_cell.length_b   1.000
_cell.length_c   1.000
_cell.angle_alpha   90.00
_cell.angle_beta   90.00
_cell.angle_gamma   90.00
#
_symmetry.space_group_name_H-M   'P 1'
#
loop_
_entity.id
_entity.type
_entity.pdbx_description
1 polymer ?
#
loop_
_entity_poly.entity_id
_entity_poly.type
_entity_poly.pdbx_seq_one_letter_code
_entity_poly.pdbx_strand_id
1 'polypeptide(L)'
;MFTQEYERHGKDPEQNVAILEFLGSVPFVEPKSRKGEVHRTIITSYYWYLSTIDFTRGHIFANSPVQEDDYGLPIHPSGQLYLSQGKLVRFYSGALALGVENGLIGDFKLFEQMFQYKM
;
A
#
# COMPACT_ATOMS: atom_id res chain seq x y z
N MET A 1 -0.27 10.24 0.29
CA MET A 1 0.56 9.04 0.50
C MET A 1 1.94 9.51 0.89
N PHE A 2 2.51 8.96 1.95
CA PHE A 2 3.87 9.24 2.38
C PHE A 2 4.66 7.94 2.41
N THR A 3 5.87 7.99 1.89
CA THR A 3 6.73 6.81 1.69
C THR A 3 8.14 7.11 2.17
N GLN A 4 8.83 6.06 2.62
CA GLN A 4 10.27 6.10 2.86
C GLN A 4 10.96 5.22 1.82
N GLU A 5 11.94 5.78 1.13
CA GLU A 5 12.69 5.12 0.07
C GLU A 5 14.15 5.02 0.50
N TYR A 6 14.67 3.80 0.57
CA TYR A 6 16.02 3.54 1.01
C TYR A 6 16.79 2.83 -0.09
N GLU A 7 17.81 3.50 -0.60
CA GLU A 7 18.78 2.88 -1.48
C GLU A 7 19.80 2.06 -0.67
N ARG A 8 20.19 0.90 -1.19
CA ARG A 8 21.21 0.01 -0.60
C ARG A 8 20.95 -0.29 0.87
N HIS A 9 19.70 -0.57 1.22
CA HIS A 9 19.24 -0.69 2.60
C HIS A 9 19.50 -2.09 3.18
N GLY A 10 20.06 -2.14 4.39
CA GLY A 10 20.24 -3.38 5.14
C GLY A 10 21.54 -4.12 4.81
N LYS A 11 21.48 -5.45 4.80
CA LYS A 11 22.67 -6.32 4.59
C LYS A 11 22.99 -6.57 3.11
N ASP A 12 22.03 -6.33 2.22
CA ASP A 12 22.18 -6.54 0.78
C ASP A 12 22.30 -5.19 0.07
N PRO A 13 23.50 -4.78 -0.34
CA PRO A 13 23.73 -3.48 -0.97
C PRO A 13 23.09 -3.36 -2.36
N GLU A 14 22.60 -4.45 -2.95
CA GLU A 14 21.88 -4.44 -4.23
C GLU A 14 20.36 -4.25 -4.06
N GLN A 15 19.86 -4.14 -2.82
CA GLN A 15 18.44 -3.99 -2.55
C GLN A 15 18.07 -2.55 -2.16
N ASN A 16 17.32 -1.91 -3.06
CA ASN A 16 16.60 -0.68 -2.77
C ASN A 16 15.18 -1.03 -2.32
N VAL A 17 14.74 -0.44 -1.21
CA VAL A 17 13.50 -0.79 -0.51
C VAL A 17 12.64 0.45 -0.31
N ALA A 18 11.35 0.35 -0.63
CA ALA A 18 10.37 1.38 -0.33
C ALA A 18 9.34 0.91 0.71
N ILE A 19 9.00 1.78 1.64
CA ILE A 19 7.99 1.54 2.68
C ILE A 19 6.87 2.57 2.52
N LEU A 20 5.64 2.10 2.34
CA LEU A 20 4.45 2.94 2.45
C LEU A 20 4.09 3.07 3.93
N GLU A 21 4.34 4.24 4.51
CA GLU A 21 4.11 4.50 5.93
C GLU A 21 2.66 4.82 6.23
N PHE A 22 2.10 5.80 5.52
CA PHE A 22 0.71 6.16 5.68
C PHE A 22 0.08 6.66 4.37
N LEU A 23 -1.22 6.41 4.26
CA LEU A 23 -2.06 6.83 3.16
C LEU A 23 -3.41 7.25 3.72
N GLY A 24 -3.70 8.54 3.63
CA GLY A 24 -5.02 9.12 3.91
C GLY A 24 -5.80 9.37 2.61
N SER A 25 -7.13 9.38 2.70
CA SER A 25 -8.01 9.73 1.58
C SER A 25 -9.35 10.29 2.08
N VAL A 26 -10.02 11.07 1.23
CA VAL A 26 -11.39 11.57 1.43
C VAL A 26 -12.33 11.05 0.32
N PRO A 27 -13.63 10.82 0.58
CA PRO A 27 -14.53 10.06 -0.29
C PRO A 27 -15.13 10.89 -1.45
N PHE A 28 -14.37 11.83 -2.01
CA PHE A 28 -14.85 12.77 -3.03
C PHE A 28 -14.37 12.46 -4.46
N VAL A 29 -13.72 11.31 -4.67
CA VAL A 29 -13.38 10.85 -6.03
C VAL A 29 -14.66 10.66 -6.84
N GLU A 30 -14.72 11.23 -8.05
CA GLU A 30 -15.83 11.08 -8.99
C GLU A 30 -15.40 10.34 -10.27
N PRO A 31 -16.19 9.36 -10.75
CA PRO A 31 -17.42 8.85 -10.14
C PRO A 31 -17.16 8.04 -8.86
N LYS A 32 -18.00 8.21 -7.82
CA LYS A 32 -17.84 7.54 -6.50
C LYS A 32 -17.61 6.02 -6.57
N SER A 33 -18.21 5.35 -7.57
CA SER A 33 -18.07 3.91 -7.78
C SER A 33 -16.63 3.49 -8.10
N ARG A 34 -15.81 4.39 -8.66
CA ARG A 34 -14.43 4.12 -9.06
C ARG A 34 -13.38 4.53 -8.03
N LYS A 35 -13.77 5.08 -6.87
CA LYS A 35 -12.80 5.54 -5.84
C LYS A 35 -11.78 4.45 -5.45
N GLY A 36 -12.26 3.21 -5.28
CA GLY A 36 -11.40 2.10 -4.92
C GLY A 36 -10.44 1.70 -6.04
N GLU A 37 -10.88 1.80 -7.29
CA GLU A 37 -10.03 1.57 -8.46
C GLU A 37 -8.93 2.63 -8.53
N VAL A 38 -9.28 3.91 -8.45
CA VAL A 38 -8.33 5.03 -8.49
C VAL A 38 -7.25 4.87 -7.40
N HIS A 39 -7.64 4.59 -6.16
CA HIS A 39 -6.67 4.40 -5.08
C HIS A 39 -5.75 3.20 -5.32
N ARG A 40 -6.29 2.07 -5.79
CA ARG A 40 -5.47 0.89 -6.10
C ARG A 40 -4.49 1.17 -7.24
N THR A 41 -4.94 1.85 -8.30
CA THR A 41 -4.09 2.25 -9.42
C THR A 41 -2.93 3.13 -8.99
N ILE A 42 -3.16 4.11 -8.09
CA ILE A 42 -2.07 4.96 -7.57
C ILE A 42 -1.04 4.11 -6.82
N ILE A 43 -1.47 3.19 -5.97
CA ILE A 43 -0.58 2.31 -5.19
C ILE A 43 0.24 1.40 -6.11
N THR A 44 -0.41 0.72 -7.07
CA THR A 44 0.31 -0.20 -7.98
C THR A 44 1.22 0.55 -8.93
N SER A 45 0.80 1.72 -9.44
CA SER A 45 1.62 2.54 -10.33
C SER A 45 2.87 3.08 -9.62
N TYR A 46 2.78 3.39 -8.33
CA TYR A 46 3.93 3.78 -7.52
C TYR A 46 4.96 2.65 -7.43
N TYR A 47 4.56 1.43 -7.07
CA TYR A 47 5.49 0.30 -7.00
C TYR A 47 6.03 -0.11 -8.38
N TRP A 48 5.22 0.01 -9.43
CA TRP A 48 5.71 -0.18 -10.78
C TRP A 48 6.76 0.87 -11.15
N TYR A 49 6.50 2.15 -10.89
CA TYR A 49 7.46 3.23 -11.13
C TYR A 49 8.78 2.98 -10.39
N LEU A 50 8.70 2.62 -9.10
CA LEU A 50 9.88 2.25 -8.31
C LEU A 50 10.70 1.14 -8.96
N SER A 51 10.06 0.12 -9.53
CA SER A 51 10.78 -0.94 -10.25
C SER A 51 11.53 -0.45 -11.49
N THR A 52 11.13 0.68 -12.08
CA THR A 52 11.83 1.30 -13.22
C THR A 52 13.07 2.07 -12.82
N ILE A 53 13.26 2.32 -11.51
CA ILE A 53 14.39 3.04 -10.92
C ILE A 53 15.11 2.18 -9.86
N ASP A 54 15.24 0.88 -10.16
CA ASP A 54 16.02 -0.10 -9.39
C ASP A 54 15.54 -0.41 -7.97
N PHE A 55 14.30 -0.07 -7.60
CA PHE A 55 13.69 -0.56 -6.37
C PHE A 55 13.16 -1.98 -6.55
N THR A 56 13.70 -2.90 -5.77
CA THR A 56 13.42 -4.34 -5.90
C THR A 56 12.48 -4.85 -4.81
N ARG A 57 12.22 -4.07 -3.76
CA ARG A 57 11.30 -4.44 -2.67
C ARG A 57 10.40 -3.29 -2.25
N GLY A 58 9.15 -3.65 -1.93
CA GLY A 58 8.15 -2.77 -1.35
C GLY A 58 7.55 -3.38 -0.08
N HIS A 59 7.33 -2.55 0.93
CA HIS A 59 6.63 -2.91 2.16
C HIS A 59 5.45 -1.97 2.40
N ILE A 60 4.32 -2.54 2.83
CA ILE A 60 3.16 -1.79 3.29
C ILE A 60 2.88 -2.24 4.71
N PHE A 61 2.89 -1.30 5.66
CA PHE A 61 2.35 -1.57 6.98
C PHE A 61 0.86 -1.19 6.99
N ALA A 62 0.00 -2.19 6.81
CA ALA A 62 -1.43 -1.98 6.90
C ALA A 62 -1.81 -1.75 8.37
N ASN A 63 -1.85 -0.50 8.81
CA ASN A 63 -2.31 -0.11 10.14
C ASN A 63 -3.62 0.66 10.01
N SER A 64 -4.74 0.01 10.36
CA SER A 64 -6.05 0.66 10.29
C SER A 64 -6.12 1.87 11.24
N PRO A 65 -6.56 3.04 10.76
CA PRO A 65 -6.89 4.14 11.67
C PRO A 65 -8.02 3.74 12.61
N VAL A 66 -8.02 4.34 13.80
CA VAL A 66 -9.21 4.41 14.66
C VAL A 66 -10.13 5.50 14.11
N GLN A 67 -11.45 5.34 14.25
CA GLN A 67 -12.39 6.38 13.84
C GLN A 67 -12.03 7.71 14.53
N GLU A 68 -12.11 8.82 13.78
CA GLU A 68 -11.66 10.18 14.21
C GLU A 68 -10.13 10.37 14.34
N ASP A 69 -9.31 9.36 14.05
CA ASP A 69 -7.86 9.52 13.86
C ASP A 69 -7.55 10.02 12.45
N ASP A 70 -6.61 10.95 12.32
CA ASP A 70 -6.32 11.68 11.08
C ASP A 70 -4.88 11.40 10.61
N TYR A 71 -4.73 10.54 9.59
CA TYR A 71 -3.44 10.31 8.93
C TYR A 71 -3.27 11.25 7.74
N GLY A 72 -2.43 12.27 7.90
CA GLY A 72 -1.95 13.15 6.83
C GLY A 72 -2.96 14.15 6.26
N LEU A 73 -4.28 13.88 6.37
CA LEU A 73 -5.35 14.80 6.04
C LEU A 73 -6.12 15.17 7.32
N PRO A 74 -6.07 16.44 7.77
CA PRO A 74 -6.79 16.86 8.96
C PRO A 74 -8.29 16.93 8.68
N ILE A 75 -9.09 16.43 9.63
CA ILE A 75 -10.55 16.49 9.69
C ILE A 75 -11.23 15.81 8.50
N HIS A 76 -11.58 14.54 8.69
CA HIS A 76 -12.35 13.79 7.69
C HIS A 76 -13.86 14.19 7.71
N PRO A 77 -14.57 14.04 6.58
CA PRO A 77 -16.02 14.20 6.54
C PRO A 77 -16.73 13.30 7.55
N SER A 78 -17.72 13.84 8.27
CA SER A 78 -18.39 13.17 9.40
C SER A 78 -19.05 11.82 9.09
N GLY A 79 -19.36 11.54 7.82
CA GLY A 79 -19.91 10.25 7.37
C GLY A 79 -18.88 9.27 6.81
N GLN A 80 -17.58 9.59 6.84
CA GLN A 80 -16.54 8.75 6.29
C GLN A 80 -16.27 7.55 7.22
N LEU A 81 -16.54 6.35 6.70
CA LEU A 81 -16.21 5.10 7.38
C LEU A 81 -14.78 4.67 7.07
N TYR A 82 -14.03 4.32 8.10
CA TYR A 82 -12.69 3.77 7.97
C TYR A 82 -12.73 2.25 7.77
N LEU A 83 -11.77 1.72 7.00
CA LEU A 83 -11.65 0.27 6.81
C LEU A 83 -11.09 -0.36 8.08
N SER A 84 -11.79 -1.33 8.66
CA SER A 84 -11.22 -2.15 9.72
C SER A 84 -9.97 -2.90 9.26
N GLN A 85 -9.10 -3.30 10.19
CA GLN A 85 -7.83 -3.97 9.91
C GLN A 85 -7.92 -5.07 8.84
N GLY A 86 -8.84 -6.03 8.98
CA GLY A 86 -9.00 -7.11 8.00
C GLY A 86 -9.51 -6.64 6.64
N LYS A 87 -10.32 -5.58 6.58
CA LYS A 87 -10.75 -4.97 5.32
C LYS A 87 -9.62 -4.19 4.65
N LEU A 88 -8.77 -3.51 5.43
CA LEU A 88 -7.61 -2.79 4.94
C LEU A 88 -6.56 -3.73 4.36
N VAL A 89 -6.26 -4.83 5.03
CA VAL A 89 -5.37 -5.88 4.50
C VAL A 89 -5.92 -6.42 3.18
N ARG A 90 -7.21 -6.77 3.12
CA ARG A 90 -7.85 -7.21 1.85
C ARG A 90 -7.79 -6.17 0.75
N PHE A 91 -7.94 -4.89 1.09
CA PHE A 91 -7.84 -3.79 0.12
C PHE A 91 -6.44 -3.73 -0.52
N TYR A 92 -5.38 -3.76 0.30
CA TYR A 92 -4.00 -3.76 -0.20
C TYR A 92 -3.66 -5.05 -0.96
N SER A 93 -3.99 -6.22 -0.41
CA SER A 93 -3.74 -7.50 -1.10
C SER A 93 -4.46 -7.56 -2.46
N GLY A 94 -5.68 -7.03 -2.55
CA GLY A 94 -6.40 -6.93 -3.82
C GLY A 94 -5.72 -5.96 -4.80
N ALA A 95 -5.16 -4.85 -4.32
CA ALA A 95 -4.37 -3.94 -5.15
C ALA A 95 -3.12 -4.63 -5.71
N LEU A 96 -2.36 -5.31 -4.85
CA LEU A 96 -1.13 -6.01 -5.24
C LEU A 96 -1.42 -7.19 -6.16
N ALA A 97 -2.49 -7.96 -5.91
CA ALA A 97 -2.93 -9.04 -6.80
C ALA A 97 -3.25 -8.53 -8.20
N LEU A 98 -3.98 -7.41 -8.32
CA LEU A 98 -4.23 -6.77 -9.61
C LEU A 98 -2.93 -6.26 -10.25
N GLY A 99 -1.98 -5.77 -9.45
CA GLY A 99 -0.65 -5.39 -9.94
C GLY A 99 0.10 -6.57 -10.55
N VAL A 100 0.06 -7.73 -9.90
CA VAL A 100 0.67 -8.98 -10.41
C VAL A 100 -0.03 -9.46 -11.69
N GLU A 101 -1.36 -9.52 -11.69
CA GLU A 101 -2.16 -9.95 -12.85
C GLU A 101 -1.87 -9.09 -14.09
N ASN A 102 -1.65 -7.78 -13.91
CA ASN A 102 -1.33 -6.85 -14.99
C ASN A 102 0.17 -6.73 -15.30
N GLY A 103 1.04 -7.53 -14.66
CA GLY A 103 2.49 -7.50 -14.90
C GLY A 103 3.20 -6.24 -14.38
N LEU A 104 2.56 -5.48 -13.49
CA LEU A 104 3.12 -4.26 -12.87
C LEU A 104 3.97 -4.57 -11.64
N ILE A 105 3.71 -5.71 -10.99
CA ILE A 105 4.38 -6.18 -9.78
C ILE A 105 4.80 -7.64 -10.01
N GLY A 106 6.01 -8.02 -9.61
CA GLY A 106 6.51 -9.40 -9.78
C GLY A 106 5.76 -10.40 -8.91
N ASP A 107 5.80 -10.22 -7.59
CA ASP A 107 5.02 -11.00 -6.62
C ASP A 107 4.69 -10.17 -5.36
N PHE A 108 3.86 -10.72 -4.49
CA PHE A 108 3.69 -10.21 -3.14
C PHE A 108 3.36 -11.34 -2.17
N LYS A 109 3.72 -11.16 -0.89
CA LYS A 109 3.44 -12.11 0.18
C LYS A 109 2.97 -11.37 1.41
N LEU A 110 2.01 -11.95 2.13
CA LEU A 110 1.64 -11.46 3.45
C LEU A 110 2.76 -11.78 4.44
N PHE A 111 2.91 -10.92 5.45
CA PHE A 111 3.94 -11.10 6.48
C PHE A 111 3.84 -12.49 7.13
N GLU A 112 2.65 -12.93 7.51
CA GLU A 112 2.42 -14.26 8.11
C GLU A 112 2.92 -15.42 7.22
N GLN A 113 2.78 -15.31 5.90
CA GLN A 113 3.22 -16.34 4.95
C GLN A 113 4.75 -16.45 4.88
N MET A 114 5.47 -15.37 5.22
CA MET A 114 6.94 -15.36 5.22
C MET A 114 7.55 -16.16 6.38
N PHE A 115 6.77 -16.43 7.44
CA PHE A 115 7.25 -17.13 8.65
C PHE A 115 6.65 -18.52 8.84
N GLN A 116 5.64 -18.91 8.04
CA GLN A 116 5.03 -20.25 8.11
C GLN A 116 6.00 -21.40 7.76
N TYR A 117 7.16 -21.12 7.17
CA TYR A 117 8.21 -22.11 6.88
C TYR A 117 9.31 -22.20 7.96
N LYS A 118 9.14 -21.53 9.11
CA LYS A 118 10.14 -21.50 10.19
C LYS A 118 9.67 -22.12 11.52
N MET A 119 8.57 -22.88 11.52
CA MET A 119 8.16 -23.72 12.66
C MET A 119 8.11 -25.19 12.26
#